data_AF-A0A349GAF0-F1
#
_entry.id   AF-A0A349GAF0-F1
#
_cell.length_a   1.000
_cell.length_b   1.000
_cell.length_c   1.000
_cell.angle_alpha   90.00
_cell.angle_beta   90.00
_cell.angle_gamma   90.00
#
_symmetry.space_group_name_H-M   'P 1'
#
loop_
_entity.id
_entity.type
_entity.pdbx_description
1 polymer ?
#
loop_
_entity_poly.entity_id
_entity_poly.type
_entity_poly.pdbx_seq_one_letter_code
_entity_poly.pdbx_strand_id
1 'polypeptide(L)'
;VGAVKLDAFLSKHPYVMNHYFKNHIYKSLFPFSEGKNVKEATLLLMSRYMIINRELCGLAARREPFGMEDVVAYLQAFSKVIEHHKHFEEKTIQVLKNEGYKLEQLMHLIACQ
;
A
#
# COMPACT_ATOMS: atom_id res chain seq x y z
N VAL A 1 -4.29 18.04 6.69
CA VAL A 1 -5.70 18.04 6.22
C VAL A 1 -6.09 16.73 5.55
N GLY A 2 -5.38 16.28 4.49
CA GLY A 2 -5.66 14.99 3.84
C GLY A 2 -5.56 13.77 4.77
N ALA A 3 -4.49 13.68 5.57
CA ALA A 3 -4.28 12.58 6.53
C ALA A 3 -5.46 12.44 7.51
N VAL A 4 -5.79 13.52 8.22
CA VAL A 4 -6.94 13.57 9.16
C VAL A 4 -8.26 13.10 8.52
N LYS A 5 -8.53 13.50 7.27
CA LYS A 5 -9.73 13.06 6.56
C LYS A 5 -9.68 11.56 6.22
N LEU A 6 -8.53 11.09 5.75
CA LEU A 6 -8.30 9.68 5.45
C LEU A 6 -8.45 8.83 6.72
N ASP A 7 -7.85 9.25 7.84
CA ASP A 7 -7.91 8.54 9.12
C ASP A 7 -9.34 8.46 9.63
N ALA A 8 -10.10 9.56 9.54
CA ALA A 8 -11.51 9.58 9.90
C ALA A 8 -12.35 8.64 9.02
N PHE A 9 -12.04 8.55 7.72
CA PHE A 9 -12.70 7.63 6.79
C PHE A 9 -12.34 6.17 7.11
N LEU A 10 -11.05 5.84 7.24
CA LEU A 10 -10.57 4.48 7.49
C LEU A 10 -11.01 3.96 8.86
N SER A 11 -11.13 4.83 9.86
CA SER A 11 -11.68 4.48 11.18
C SER A 11 -13.16 4.07 11.10
N LYS A 12 -13.94 4.69 10.21
CA LYS A 12 -15.35 4.33 9.95
C LYS A 12 -15.49 3.11 9.03
N HIS A 13 -14.49 2.84 8.21
CA HIS A 13 -14.50 1.79 7.19
C HIS A 13 -13.24 0.91 7.24
N PRO A 14 -12.92 0.28 8.39
CA PRO A 14 -11.66 -0.47 8.56
C PRO A 14 -11.57 -1.68 7.62
N TYR A 15 -12.71 -2.19 7.15
CA TYR A 15 -12.79 -3.33 6.24
C TYR A 15 -12.20 -3.04 4.86
N VAL A 16 -12.15 -1.79 4.39
CA VAL A 16 -11.74 -1.46 3.01
C VAL A 16 -10.29 -1.85 2.77
N MET A 17 -9.38 -1.35 3.61
CA MET A 17 -7.97 -1.69 3.55
C MET A 17 -7.73 -3.16 3.91
N ASN A 18 -8.44 -3.68 4.92
CA ASN A 18 -8.28 -5.07 5.35
C ASN A 18 -8.65 -6.06 4.24
N HIS A 19 -9.77 -5.85 3.55
CA HIS A 19 -10.18 -6.70 2.44
C HIS A 19 -9.20 -6.64 1.27
N TYR A 20 -8.68 -5.45 0.95
CA TYR A 20 -7.64 -5.31 -0.08
C TYR A 20 -6.39 -6.15 0.25
N PHE A 21 -5.81 -5.97 1.44
CA PHE A 21 -4.58 -6.68 1.80
C PHE A 21 -4.79 -8.18 2.02
N LYS A 22 -5.91 -8.59 2.62
CA LYS A 22 -6.26 -10.02 2.72
C LYS A 22 -6.36 -10.65 1.34
N ASN A 23 -7.08 -10.00 0.43
CA ASN A 23 -7.21 -10.50 -0.94
C ASN A 23 -5.83 -10.61 -1.59
N HIS A 24 -4.97 -9.61 -1.45
CA HIS A 24 -3.61 -9.67 -1.97
C HIS A 24 -2.84 -10.85 -1.38
N ILE A 25 -2.79 -11.01 -0.05
CA ILE A 25 -2.05 -12.08 0.65
C ILE A 25 -2.52 -13.47 0.20
N TYR A 26 -3.84 -13.70 0.16
CA TYR A 26 -4.38 -15.00 -0.20
C TYR A 26 -4.23 -15.29 -1.71
N LYS A 27 -4.54 -14.32 -2.57
CA LYS A 27 -4.45 -14.47 -4.02
C LYS A 27 -3.00 -14.63 -4.48
N SER A 28 -2.07 -13.92 -3.86
CA SER A 28 -0.66 -14.02 -4.22
C SER A 28 0.00 -15.23 -3.59
N LEU A 29 -0.57 -15.95 -2.62
CA LEU A 29 0.17 -16.96 -1.85
C LEU A 29 1.40 -16.37 -1.15
N PHE A 30 1.26 -15.15 -0.62
CA PHE A 30 2.30 -14.52 0.17
C PHE A 30 2.77 -15.45 1.32
N PRO A 31 4.08 -15.52 1.63
CA PRO A 31 5.20 -14.76 1.06
C PRO A 31 5.97 -15.51 -0.06
N PHE A 32 5.35 -16.49 -0.73
CA PHE A 32 6.08 -17.43 -1.59
C PHE A 32 6.10 -17.07 -3.08
N SER A 33 5.40 -16.01 -3.48
CA SER A 33 5.20 -15.64 -4.89
C SER A 33 5.91 -14.38 -5.35
N GLU A 34 6.45 -13.60 -4.42
CA GLU A 34 7.10 -12.32 -4.68
C GLU A 34 8.34 -12.16 -3.80
N GLY A 35 9.34 -11.45 -4.30
CA GLY A 35 10.65 -11.34 -3.68
C GLY A 35 11.43 -12.66 -3.71
N LYS A 36 12.72 -12.58 -3.40
CA LYS A 36 13.59 -13.77 -3.34
C LYS A 36 13.51 -14.52 -2.02
N ASN A 37 12.93 -13.89 -1.00
CA ASN A 37 12.81 -14.43 0.35
C ASN A 37 11.70 -13.68 1.10
N VAL A 38 11.32 -14.19 2.27
CA VAL A 38 10.26 -13.63 3.12
C VAL A 38 10.50 -12.16 3.47
N LYS A 39 11.77 -11.74 3.64
CA LYS A 39 12.11 -10.35 3.93
C LYS A 39 11.78 -9.44 2.75
N GLU A 40 12.18 -9.80 1.52
CA GLU A 40 11.83 -9.03 0.32
C GLU A 40 10.32 -9.03 0.06
N ALA A 41 9.64 -10.16 0.23
CA ALA A 41 8.17 -10.22 0.15
C ALA A 41 7.51 -9.23 1.12
N THR A 42 7.97 -9.20 2.37
CA THR A 42 7.43 -8.30 3.40
C THR A 42 7.69 -6.83 3.05
N LEU A 43 8.88 -6.52 2.53
CA LEU A 43 9.21 -5.17 2.06
C LEU A 43 8.30 -4.71 0.93
N LEU A 44 7.97 -5.59 -0.02
CA LEU A 44 7.04 -5.30 -1.11
C LEU A 44 5.62 -5.05 -0.57
N LEU A 45 5.13 -5.89 0.33
CA LEU A 45 3.82 -5.71 0.97
C LEU A 45 3.73 -4.37 1.70
N MET A 46 4.74 -4.02 2.50
CA MET A 46 4.80 -2.73 3.20
C MET A 46 4.88 -1.55 2.22
N SER A 47 5.64 -1.69 1.14
CA SER A 47 5.73 -0.65 0.11
C SER A 47 4.38 -0.38 -0.54
N ARG A 48 3.58 -1.43 -0.83
CA ARG A 48 2.21 -1.26 -1.32
C ARG A 48 1.34 -0.49 -0.33
N TYR A 49 1.41 -0.84 0.96
CA TYR A 49 0.71 -0.13 2.02
C TYR A 49 1.05 1.36 2.06
N MET A 50 2.34 1.70 2.01
CA MET A 50 2.78 3.09 2.03
C MET A 50 2.34 3.87 0.79
N ILE A 51 2.46 3.28 -0.39
CA ILE A 51 2.02 3.93 -1.64
C ILE A 51 0.52 4.18 -1.61
N ILE A 52 -0.27 3.17 -1.22
CA ILE A 52 -1.73 3.29 -1.12
C ILE A 52 -2.11 4.42 -0.15
N ASN A 53 -1.55 4.44 1.06
CA ASN A 53 -1.89 5.49 2.03
C ASN A 53 -1.47 6.88 1.56
N ARG A 54 -0.27 7.03 1.00
CA ARG A 54 0.22 8.31 0.50
C ARG A 54 -0.69 8.88 -0.59
N GLU A 55 -1.05 8.06 -1.57
CA GLU A 55 -1.90 8.50 -2.69
C GLU A 55 -3.34 8.78 -2.23
N LEU A 56 -3.90 7.95 -1.34
CA LEU A 56 -5.21 8.22 -0.74
C LEU A 56 -5.22 9.50 0.10
N CYS A 57 -4.15 9.78 0.84
CA CYS A 57 -3.99 11.03 1.59
C CYS A 57 -3.98 12.24 0.65
N GLY A 58 -3.24 12.14 -0.45
CA GLY A 58 -3.22 13.16 -1.50
C GLY A 58 -4.56 13.32 -2.22
N LEU A 59 -5.35 12.25 -2.35
CA LEU A 59 -6.71 12.29 -2.90
C LEU A 59 -7.68 12.97 -1.94
N ALA A 60 -7.67 12.58 -0.66
CA ALA A 60 -8.48 13.17 0.40
C ALA A 60 -8.18 14.66 0.64
N ALA A 61 -6.94 15.09 0.39
CA ALA A 61 -6.55 16.49 0.48
C ALA A 61 -7.18 17.36 -0.61
N ARG A 62 -7.47 16.80 -1.79
CA ARG A 62 -7.89 17.54 -2.99
C ARG A 62 -9.38 17.41 -3.32
N ARG A 63 -10.04 16.35 -2.86
CA ARG A 63 -11.48 16.13 -3.11
C ARG A 63 -12.34 16.55 -1.93
N GLU A 64 -13.45 17.20 -2.27
CA GLU A 64 -14.60 17.41 -1.39
C GLU A 64 -15.89 17.20 -2.20
N PRO A 65 -16.76 16.24 -1.81
CA PRO A 65 -16.57 15.27 -0.73
C PRO A 65 -15.54 14.17 -1.09
N PHE A 66 -14.86 13.64 -0.08
CA PHE A 66 -14.04 12.43 -0.17
C PHE A 66 -14.81 11.27 0.48
N GLY A 67 -14.94 10.14 -0.21
CA GLY A 67 -15.76 9.03 0.25
C GLY A 67 -15.39 7.66 -0.32
N MET A 68 -16.29 6.69 -0.09
CA MET A 68 -16.06 5.28 -0.42
C MET A 68 -15.72 5.05 -1.90
N GLU A 69 -16.44 5.73 -2.80
CA GLU A 69 -16.26 5.61 -4.24
C GLU A 69 -14.84 6.00 -4.67
N ASP A 70 -14.26 7.04 -4.07
CA ASP A 70 -12.89 7.49 -4.34
C ASP A 70 -11.87 6.41 -3.96
N VAL A 71 -12.03 5.85 -2.76
CA VAL A 71 -11.12 4.84 -2.22
C VAL A 71 -11.22 3.54 -3.01
N VAL A 72 -12.44 3.08 -3.30
CA VAL A 72 -12.67 1.85 -4.08
C VAL A 72 -12.15 2.01 -5.50
N ALA A 73 -12.44 3.15 -6.17
CA ALA A 73 -11.93 3.42 -7.51
C ALA A 73 -10.39 3.42 -7.53
N TYR A 74 -9.76 4.05 -6.53
CA TYR A 74 -8.31 4.04 -6.39
C TYR A 74 -7.76 2.61 -6.20
N LEU A 75 -8.29 1.83 -5.25
CA LEU A 75 -7.81 0.47 -4.97
C LEU A 75 -8.03 -0.48 -6.17
N GLN A 76 -9.12 -0.30 -6.92
CA GLN A 76 -9.38 -1.04 -8.16
C GLN A 76 -8.38 -0.68 -9.26
N ALA A 77 -8.08 0.61 -9.44
CA ALA A 77 -7.06 1.04 -10.39
C ALA A 77 -5.67 0.53 -9.98
N PHE A 78 -5.32 0.67 -8.69
CA PHE A 78 -4.06 0.23 -8.13
C PHE A 78 -3.85 -1.28 -8.30
N SER A 79 -4.85 -2.10 -7.96
CA SER A 79 -4.75 -3.57 -8.11
C SER A 79 -4.51 -3.98 -9.56
N LYS A 80 -5.19 -3.35 -10.53
CA LYS A 80 -5.00 -3.64 -11.96
C LYS A 80 -3.60 -3.28 -12.48
N VAL A 81 -3.01 -2.20 -11.97
CA VAL A 81 -1.71 -1.69 -12.46
C VAL A 81 -0.53 -2.39 -11.78
N ILE A 82 -0.63 -2.68 -10.49
CA ILE A 82 0.51 -3.10 -9.67
C ILE A 82 0.57 -4.62 -9.48
N GLU A 83 -0.56 -5.32 -9.36
CA GLU A 83 -0.55 -6.74 -8.96
C GLU A 83 -0.02 -7.70 -10.03
N HIS A 84 0.13 -7.27 -11.29
CA HIS A 84 0.57 -8.12 -12.39
C HIS A 84 1.93 -7.74 -12.98
N HIS A 85 2.59 -6.72 -12.45
CA HIS A 85 3.76 -6.14 -13.10
C HIS A 85 5.04 -6.54 -12.36
N LYS A 86 5.74 -7.60 -12.82
CA LYS A 86 7.06 -8.00 -12.27
C LYS A 86 8.07 -6.83 -12.20
N HIS A 87 7.96 -5.90 -13.14
CA HIS A 87 8.76 -4.66 -13.12
C HIS A 87 8.55 -3.80 -11.88
N PHE A 88 7.32 -3.76 -11.32
CA PHE A 88 7.05 -3.03 -10.08
C PHE A 88 7.83 -3.65 -8.93
N GLU A 89 7.76 -4.99 -8.81
CA GLU A 89 8.48 -5.73 -7.79
C GLU A 89 10.00 -5.49 -7.88
N GLU A 90 10.58 -5.73 -9.06
CA GLU A 90 12.03 -5.60 -9.27
C GLU A 90 12.52 -4.18 -9.01
N LYS A 91 11.82 -3.17 -9.54
CA LYS A 91 12.15 -1.76 -9.30
C LYS A 91 12.00 -1.37 -7.84
N THR A 92 10.95 -1.82 -7.17
CA THR A 92 10.72 -1.49 -5.76
C THR A 92 11.85 -2.06 -4.91
N ILE A 93 12.19 -3.34 -5.09
CA ILE A 93 13.33 -3.95 -4.40
C ILE A 93 14.63 -3.20 -4.70
N GLN A 94 14.86 -2.81 -5.95
CA GLN A 94 16.07 -2.09 -6.33
C GLN A 94 16.17 -0.71 -5.67
N VAL A 95 15.08 0.07 -5.67
CA VAL A 95 15.03 1.37 -4.98
C VAL A 95 15.27 1.19 -3.48
N LEU A 96 14.58 0.24 -2.85
CA LEU A 96 14.74 -0.01 -1.41
C LEU A 96 16.19 -0.41 -1.05
N LYS A 97 16.85 -1.21 -1.90
CA LYS A 97 18.25 -1.61 -1.70
C LYS A 97 19.21 -0.43 -1.88
N ASN A 98 19.00 0.39 -2.92
CA ASN A 98 19.87 1.53 -3.23
C ASN A 98 19.83 2.61 -2.15
N GLU A 99 18.64 2.89 -1.62
CA GLU A 99 18.43 3.87 -0.54
C GLU A 99 18.79 3.31 0.85
N GLY A 100 19.17 2.02 0.93
CA GLY A 100 19.52 1.36 2.19
C GLY A 100 18.34 1.10 3.12
N TYR A 101 17.10 1.18 2.63
CA TYR A 101 15.90 0.96 3.43
C TYR A 101 15.86 -0.47 3.99
N LYS A 102 15.91 -0.55 5.32
CA LYS A 102 15.65 -1.77 6.08
C LYS A 102 14.17 -1.84 6.45
N LEU A 103 13.70 -3.07 6.69
CA LEU A 103 12.33 -3.35 7.14
C LEU A 103 11.96 -2.51 8.37
N GLU A 104 12.89 -2.40 9.32
CA GLU A 104 12.77 -1.58 10.55
C GLU A 104 12.51 -0.10 10.24
N GLN A 105 13.16 0.47 9.22
CA GLN A 105 13.00 1.87 8.85
C GLN A 105 11.66 2.15 8.18
N LEU A 106 11.15 1.21 7.36
CA LEU A 106 9.81 1.31 6.78
C LEU A 106 8.73 1.18 7.86
N MET A 107 8.94 0.33 8.86
CA MET A 107 8.04 0.27 10.02
C MET A 107 7.98 1.60 10.78
N HIS A 108 9.11 2.28 10.97
CA HIS A 108 9.13 3.61 11.58
C HIS A 108 8.40 4.67 10.73
N LEU A 109 8.54 4.63 9.40
CA LEU A 109 7.84 5.55 8.50
C LEU A 109 6.32 5.33 8.49
N ILE A 110 5.87 4.10 8.69
CA ILE A 110 4.45 3.76 8.82
C ILE A 110 3.90 4.17 10.19
N ALA A 111 4.70 4.06 11.26
CA ALA A 111 4.28 4.42 12.62
C ALA A 111 4.24 5.93 12.90
N CYS A 112 4.91 6.75 12.07
CA CYS A 112 4.95 8.20 12.21
C CYS A 112 3.95 8.96 11.31
N GLN A 113 2.99 8.27 10.69
CA GLN A 113 1.89 8.90 9.93
C GLN A 113 0.66 9.10 10.78
#